data_AF-A0A942AJU8-F1
#
_entry.id   AF-A0A942AJU8-F1
#
_cell.length_a   1.000
_cell.length_b   1.000
_cell.length_c   1.000
_cell.angle_alpha   90.00
_cell.angle_beta   90.00
_cell.angle_gamma   90.00
#
_symmetry.space_group_name_H-M   'P 1'
#
loop_
_entity.id
_entity.type
_entity.pdbx_description
1 polymer ?
#
loop_
_entity_poly.entity_id
_entity_poly.type
_entity_poly.pdbx_seq_one_letter_code
_entity_poly.pdbx_strand_id
1 'polypeptide(L)'
;MELFSTNKLFKEEKYEEILALWQNDESRNRMTDWDKWYVLLSLNKQKRYQETLDAYKLLRAKRNESTETELWRRIEDTVCRALYYAHVKTFDFRQGDSSKLFKQVDYILAHSSDSSYSVKGKAALFVVNAAEEGKLAVENASELIIRYLDAVNPSTLGREEFEYIDQQGNRRAKAPDREIWYAARAKALLKLQRYGECMACCDEALRELRGFHYSNDSWLRYRKAKCLLALGKPDDAKRCISEAQARGAHHWCLSQVLFEIERNGGEHQAALALGAECALADPSHEMRVSFYEDFADYLEQSGLTHEAALHRRLVILIRQENNWGLKQKHLGWTNLDDVSAMDKAEILKTLKPLWKEWRSAAKSYLTGVVIRVLPEGGSGFIQDEQGGQYYFNAKDYTHGKQKPIVDQRVRFTLVDKLDRKKNEVKKNAVDISII
;
A
#
# COMPACT_ATOMS: atom_id res chain seq x y z
N MET A 1 -51.92 26.07 -21.82
CA MET A 1 -51.20 26.00 -20.53
C MET A 1 -49.75 25.70 -20.84
N GLU A 2 -48.82 26.51 -20.36
CA GLU A 2 -47.39 26.43 -20.70
C GLU A 2 -46.81 25.06 -20.31
N LEU A 3 -45.97 24.48 -21.18
CA LEU A 3 -45.08 23.39 -20.79
C LEU A 3 -44.18 23.93 -19.66
N PHE A 4 -44.28 23.35 -18.47
CA PHE A 4 -43.35 23.66 -17.38
C PHE A 4 -41.92 23.32 -17.82
N SER A 5 -41.02 24.30 -17.84
CA SER A 5 -39.62 24.06 -18.19
C SER A 5 -38.86 23.56 -16.97
N THR A 6 -38.85 22.24 -16.74
CA THR A 6 -38.11 21.61 -15.63
C THR A 6 -36.63 22.00 -15.62
N ASN A 7 -36.01 22.17 -16.80
CA ASN A 7 -34.65 22.68 -16.95
C ASN A 7 -34.48 24.09 -16.38
N LYS A 8 -35.42 25.01 -16.64
CA LYS A 8 -35.39 26.37 -16.09
C LYS A 8 -35.51 26.33 -14.57
N LEU A 9 -36.48 25.59 -14.04
CA LEU A 9 -36.65 25.42 -12.59
C LEU A 9 -35.40 24.84 -11.94
N PHE A 10 -34.74 23.88 -12.61
CA PHE A 10 -33.54 23.25 -12.08
C PHE A 10 -32.36 24.23 -12.03
N LYS A 11 -32.18 25.06 -13.07
CA LYS A 11 -31.17 26.14 -13.11
C LYS A 11 -31.43 27.22 -12.07
N GLU A 12 -32.69 27.47 -11.72
CA GLU A 12 -33.12 28.39 -10.66
C GLU A 12 -33.08 27.75 -9.26
N GLU A 13 -32.58 26.51 -9.13
CA GLU A 13 -32.53 25.73 -7.89
C GLU A 13 -33.90 25.50 -7.21
N LYS A 14 -34.99 25.62 -7.98
CA LYS A 14 -36.37 25.37 -7.53
C LYS A 14 -36.70 23.88 -7.53
N TYR A 15 -35.93 23.12 -6.77
CA TYR A 15 -36.03 21.66 -6.74
C TYR A 15 -37.40 21.18 -6.25
N GLU A 16 -37.97 21.79 -5.21
CA GLU A 16 -39.28 21.40 -4.69
C GLU A 16 -40.43 21.65 -5.67
N GLU A 17 -40.36 22.69 -6.50
CA GLU A 17 -41.36 22.91 -7.56
C GLU A 17 -41.33 21.78 -8.60
N ILE A 18 -40.14 21.30 -8.97
CA ILE A 18 -39.99 20.13 -9.86
C ILE A 18 -40.58 18.87 -9.21
N LEU A 19 -40.38 18.68 -7.91
CA LEU A 19 -40.89 17.50 -7.19
C LEU A 19 -42.42 17.56 -7.02
N ALA A 20 -43.00 18.75 -6.81
CA ALA A 20 -44.44 18.94 -6.78
C ALA A 20 -45.08 18.53 -8.13
N LEU A 21 -44.44 18.87 -9.26
CA LEU A 21 -44.87 18.41 -10.58
C LEU A 21 -44.78 16.89 -10.73
N TRP A 22 -43.76 16.25 -10.14
CA TRP A 22 -43.60 14.78 -10.17
C TRP A 22 -44.65 14.04 -9.32
N GLN A 23 -45.08 14.64 -8.20
CA GLN A 23 -46.09 14.06 -7.31
C GLN A 23 -47.50 14.10 -7.91
N ASN A 24 -47.77 15.04 -8.82
CA ASN A 24 -49.04 15.12 -9.53
C ASN A 24 -49.08 14.14 -10.72
N ASP A 25 -50.04 13.22 -10.73
CA ASP A 25 -50.13 12.16 -11.75
C ASP A 25 -50.33 12.69 -13.17
N GLU A 26 -51.12 13.75 -13.35
CA GLU A 26 -51.39 14.36 -14.66
C GLU A 26 -50.13 15.01 -15.22
N SER A 27 -49.45 15.82 -14.40
CA SER A 27 -48.16 16.44 -14.74
C SER A 27 -47.10 15.39 -15.04
N ARG A 28 -46.96 14.38 -14.18
CA ARG A 28 -45.98 13.28 -14.33
C ARG A 28 -46.20 12.48 -15.62
N ASN A 29 -47.44 12.21 -16.00
CA ASN A 29 -47.73 11.46 -17.23
C ASN A 29 -47.42 12.25 -18.51
N ARG A 30 -47.34 13.59 -18.42
CA ARG A 30 -46.93 14.47 -19.53
C ARG A 30 -45.43 14.72 -19.62
N MET A 31 -44.66 14.37 -18.59
CA MET A 31 -43.22 14.60 -18.55
C MET A 31 -42.48 13.78 -19.62
N THR A 32 -41.57 14.44 -20.32
CA THR A 32 -40.57 13.78 -21.17
C THR A 32 -39.52 13.07 -20.32
N ASP A 33 -38.70 12.21 -20.92
CA ASP A 33 -37.60 11.59 -20.17
C ASP A 33 -36.54 12.62 -19.72
N TRP A 34 -36.41 13.73 -20.43
CA TRP A 34 -35.58 14.87 -20.00
C TRP A 34 -36.12 15.50 -18.72
N ASP A 35 -37.44 15.73 -18.64
CA ASP A 35 -38.09 16.25 -17.43
C ASP A 35 -37.89 15.32 -16.24
N LYS A 36 -38.05 14.00 -16.46
CA LYS A 36 -37.86 12.98 -15.43
C LYS A 36 -36.40 12.90 -14.98
N TRP A 37 -35.44 13.11 -15.88
CA TRP A 37 -34.02 13.21 -15.48
C TRP A 37 -33.78 14.41 -14.55
N TYR A 38 -34.39 15.58 -14.80
CA TYR A 38 -34.32 16.72 -13.88
C TYR A 38 -34.97 16.44 -12.52
N VAL A 39 -36.03 15.63 -12.45
CA VAL A 39 -36.59 15.13 -11.17
C VAL A 39 -35.53 14.33 -10.40
N LEU A 40 -34.86 13.36 -11.04
CA LEU A 40 -33.82 12.55 -10.41
C LEU A 40 -32.60 13.38 -9.97
N LEU A 41 -32.24 14.40 -10.75
CA LEU A 41 -31.17 15.34 -10.37
C LEU A 41 -31.57 16.17 -9.14
N SER A 42 -32.81 16.70 -9.10
CA SER A 42 -33.34 17.47 -7.98
C SER A 42 -33.33 16.65 -6.68
N LEU A 43 -33.80 15.40 -6.73
CA LEU A 43 -33.76 14.49 -5.57
C LEU A 43 -32.32 14.27 -5.08
N ASN A 44 -31.37 14.04 -5.99
CA ASN A 44 -29.95 13.89 -5.65
C ASN A 44 -29.33 15.15 -5.02
N LYS A 45 -29.65 16.34 -5.55
CA LYS A 45 -29.17 17.63 -5.02
C LYS A 45 -29.63 17.84 -3.57
N GLN A 46 -30.82 17.37 -3.26
CA GLN A 46 -31.40 17.38 -1.92
C GLN A 46 -31.00 16.17 -1.05
N LYS A 47 -30.10 15.30 -1.53
CA LYS A 47 -29.67 14.06 -0.84
C LYS A 47 -30.82 13.07 -0.55
N ARG A 48 -31.94 13.18 -1.26
CA ARG A 48 -33.11 12.29 -1.20
C ARG A 48 -32.86 11.04 -2.06
N TYR A 49 -31.83 10.28 -1.70
CA TYR A 49 -31.30 9.20 -2.53
C TYR A 49 -32.26 8.02 -2.67
N GLN A 50 -32.94 7.63 -1.59
CA GLN A 50 -33.93 6.55 -1.64
C GLN A 50 -35.09 6.89 -2.59
N GLU A 51 -35.59 8.13 -2.51
CA GLU A 51 -36.66 8.61 -3.39
C GLU A 51 -36.21 8.68 -4.85
N THR A 52 -34.92 8.96 -5.11
CA THR A 52 -34.35 8.87 -6.47
C THR A 52 -34.48 7.45 -7.01
N LEU A 53 -34.19 6.43 -6.20
CA LEU A 53 -34.28 5.02 -6.59
C LEU A 53 -35.74 4.61 -6.84
N ASP A 54 -36.68 5.09 -6.03
CA ASP A 54 -38.09 4.78 -6.20
C ASP A 54 -38.69 5.47 -7.44
N ALA A 55 -38.32 6.73 -7.70
CA ALA A 55 -38.68 7.43 -8.93
C ALA A 55 -38.09 6.73 -10.18
N TYR A 56 -36.85 6.23 -10.09
CA TYR A 56 -36.22 5.49 -11.17
C TYR A 56 -36.93 4.17 -11.49
N LYS A 57 -37.44 3.43 -10.50
CA LYS A 57 -38.22 2.21 -10.75
C LYS A 57 -39.44 2.50 -11.63
N LEU A 58 -40.16 3.58 -11.35
CA LEU A 58 -41.32 4.03 -12.13
C LEU A 58 -40.93 4.43 -13.56
N LEU A 59 -39.78 5.12 -13.70
CA LEU A 59 -39.23 5.52 -14.99
C LEU A 59 -38.82 4.31 -15.83
N ARG A 60 -38.07 3.37 -15.25
CA ARG A 60 -37.54 2.18 -15.93
C ARG A 60 -38.65 1.24 -16.39
N ALA A 61 -39.72 1.09 -15.62
CA ALA A 61 -40.87 0.25 -15.98
C ALA A 61 -41.58 0.72 -17.27
N LYS A 62 -41.44 2.00 -17.63
CA LYS A 62 -42.02 2.60 -18.83
C LYS A 62 -40.99 2.85 -19.95
N ARG A 63 -39.76 2.34 -19.81
CA ARG A 63 -38.70 2.55 -20.80
C ARG A 63 -39.06 1.88 -22.12
N ASN A 64 -38.94 2.65 -23.20
CA ASN A 64 -38.97 2.13 -24.56
C ASN A 64 -37.53 1.87 -25.05
N GLU A 65 -37.31 0.81 -25.83
CA GLU A 65 -36.00 0.47 -26.40
C GLU A 65 -35.54 1.51 -27.45
N SER A 66 -36.46 2.29 -28.02
CA SER A 66 -36.16 3.33 -29.01
C SER A 66 -35.67 4.66 -28.43
N THR A 67 -35.50 4.79 -27.10
CA THR A 67 -35.13 6.06 -26.47
C THR A 67 -33.65 6.41 -26.67
N GLU A 68 -33.35 7.72 -26.75
CA GLU A 68 -32.01 8.30 -26.89
C GLU A 68 -31.00 7.71 -25.87
N THR A 69 -29.97 7.05 -26.38
CA THR A 69 -28.94 6.35 -25.60
C THR A 69 -28.16 7.28 -24.67
N GLU A 70 -27.94 8.53 -25.07
CA GLU A 70 -27.21 9.54 -24.27
C GLU A 70 -27.96 9.93 -23.00
N LEU A 71 -29.26 10.25 -23.12
CA LEU A 71 -30.10 10.62 -21.98
C LEU A 71 -30.21 9.47 -20.98
N TRP A 72 -30.41 8.23 -21.45
CA TRP A 72 -30.46 7.08 -20.56
C TRP A 72 -29.14 6.85 -19.82
N ARG A 73 -28.00 7.10 -20.46
CA ARG A 73 -26.71 7.06 -19.74
C ARG A 73 -26.64 8.07 -18.60
N ARG A 74 -27.16 9.29 -18.81
CA ARG A 74 -27.22 10.34 -17.78
C ARG A 74 -28.18 9.97 -16.64
N ILE A 75 -29.30 9.34 -16.96
CA ILE A 75 -30.24 8.78 -15.98
C ILE A 75 -29.54 7.70 -15.16
N GLU A 76 -28.89 6.73 -15.80
CA GLU A 76 -28.17 5.65 -15.11
C GLU A 76 -27.06 6.20 -14.21
N ASP A 77 -26.26 7.18 -14.65
CA ASP A 77 -25.24 7.81 -13.80
C ASP A 77 -25.85 8.50 -12.58
N THR A 78 -26.99 9.17 -12.77
CA THR A 78 -27.73 9.86 -11.71
C THR A 78 -28.25 8.86 -10.67
N VAL A 79 -28.69 7.68 -11.11
CA VAL A 79 -29.20 6.59 -10.29
C VAL A 79 -28.07 5.84 -9.59
N CYS A 80 -26.99 5.54 -10.30
CA CYS A 80 -25.79 4.92 -9.72
C CYS A 80 -25.24 5.78 -8.58
N ARG A 81 -25.24 7.12 -8.74
CA ARG A 81 -24.88 8.04 -7.66
C ARG A 81 -25.81 7.91 -6.45
N ALA A 82 -27.13 7.88 -6.66
CA ALA A 82 -28.07 7.70 -5.57
C ALA A 82 -27.88 6.35 -4.87
N LEU A 83 -27.67 5.28 -5.64
CA LEU A 83 -27.42 3.93 -5.13
C LEU A 83 -26.15 3.88 -4.26
N TYR A 84 -25.08 4.53 -4.72
CA TYR A 84 -23.85 4.64 -3.96
C TYR A 84 -24.07 5.31 -2.60
N TYR A 85 -24.72 6.48 -2.57
CA TYR A 85 -24.89 7.23 -1.33
C TYR A 85 -25.97 6.66 -0.40
N ALA A 86 -27.00 5.98 -0.94
CA ALA A 86 -28.05 5.36 -0.14
C ALA A 86 -27.62 4.05 0.52
N HIS A 87 -26.81 3.24 -0.19
CA HIS A 87 -26.59 1.84 0.20
C HIS A 87 -25.12 1.42 0.27
N VAL A 88 -24.23 1.95 -0.59
CA VAL A 88 -22.81 1.54 -0.60
C VAL A 88 -22.03 2.30 0.47
N LYS A 89 -22.04 3.64 0.40
CA LYS A 89 -21.26 4.50 1.32
C LYS A 89 -21.70 4.33 2.78
N THR A 90 -22.96 4.02 3.01
CA THR A 90 -23.60 3.86 4.32
C THR A 90 -23.66 2.41 4.79
N PHE A 91 -23.05 1.46 4.04
CA PHE A 91 -23.09 0.05 4.37
C PHE A 91 -22.45 -0.25 5.73
N ASP A 92 -23.18 -0.94 6.61
CA ASP A 92 -22.66 -1.41 7.90
C ASP A 92 -22.11 -2.83 7.77
N PHE A 93 -20.79 -2.98 7.83
CA PHE A 93 -20.12 -4.28 7.74
C PHE A 93 -20.37 -5.19 8.96
N ARG A 94 -20.90 -4.69 10.07
CA ARG A 94 -21.17 -5.50 11.27
C ARG A 94 -22.50 -6.25 11.19
N GLN A 95 -23.48 -5.65 10.52
CA GLN A 95 -24.86 -6.16 10.46
C GLN A 95 -25.31 -6.45 9.03
N GLY A 96 -24.60 -5.92 8.04
CA GLY A 96 -24.98 -5.98 6.64
C GLY A 96 -24.61 -7.29 5.96
N ASP A 97 -25.50 -7.74 5.08
CA ASP A 97 -25.24 -8.85 4.17
C ASP A 97 -24.38 -8.37 2.99
N SER A 98 -23.14 -8.87 2.92
CA SER A 98 -22.18 -8.52 1.86
C SER A 98 -22.71 -8.84 0.45
N SER A 99 -23.62 -9.80 0.30
CA SER A 99 -24.24 -10.11 -1.00
C SER A 99 -25.07 -8.93 -1.52
N LYS A 100 -25.70 -8.16 -0.63
CA LYS A 100 -26.46 -6.95 -1.00
C LYS A 100 -25.50 -5.85 -1.44
N LEU A 101 -24.39 -5.67 -0.74
CA LEU A 101 -23.34 -4.72 -1.15
C LEU A 101 -22.85 -5.03 -2.56
N PHE A 102 -22.47 -6.29 -2.83
CA PHE A 102 -21.97 -6.70 -4.14
C PHE A 102 -23.00 -6.45 -5.25
N LYS A 103 -24.27 -6.79 -5.04
CA LYS A 103 -25.35 -6.50 -6.01
C LYS A 103 -25.43 -5.00 -6.36
N GLN A 104 -25.31 -4.11 -5.37
CA GLN A 104 -25.36 -2.67 -5.64
C GLN A 104 -24.11 -2.18 -6.39
N VAL A 105 -22.93 -2.64 -5.98
CA VAL A 105 -21.67 -2.22 -6.62
C VAL A 105 -21.57 -2.77 -8.04
N ASP A 106 -21.95 -4.03 -8.27
CA ASP A 106 -21.97 -4.65 -9.59
C ASP A 106 -22.94 -3.92 -10.54
N TYR A 107 -24.10 -3.48 -10.02
CA TYR A 107 -25.00 -2.63 -10.78
C TYR A 107 -24.33 -1.31 -11.20
N ILE A 108 -23.65 -0.63 -10.26
CA ILE A 108 -22.94 0.63 -10.53
C ILE A 108 -21.86 0.42 -11.58
N LEU A 109 -21.08 -0.66 -11.48
CA LEU A 109 -20.01 -0.96 -12.43
C LEU A 109 -20.54 -1.20 -13.85
N ALA A 110 -21.69 -1.85 -13.98
CA ALA A 110 -22.29 -2.16 -15.27
C ALA A 110 -23.00 -0.96 -15.93
N HIS A 111 -23.51 0.00 -15.15
CA HIS A 111 -24.39 1.06 -15.67
C HIS A 111 -23.82 2.49 -15.57
N SER A 112 -22.82 2.73 -14.73
CA SER A 112 -22.20 4.06 -14.62
C SER A 112 -21.15 4.28 -15.71
N SER A 113 -21.05 5.52 -16.20
CA SER A 113 -20.08 5.93 -17.21
C SER A 113 -18.64 5.87 -16.70
N ASP A 114 -17.71 5.63 -17.62
CA ASP A 114 -16.28 5.79 -17.37
C ASP A 114 -15.89 7.28 -17.46
N SER A 115 -16.28 8.05 -16.44
CA SER A 115 -15.94 9.47 -16.31
C SER A 115 -15.39 9.78 -14.92
N SER A 116 -14.57 10.83 -14.81
CA SER A 116 -13.98 11.27 -13.54
C SER A 116 -14.98 11.76 -12.50
N TYR A 117 -16.21 12.06 -12.93
CA TYR A 117 -17.30 12.51 -12.07
C TYR A 117 -18.26 11.37 -11.67
N SER A 118 -18.10 10.18 -12.26
CA SER A 118 -18.89 8.99 -11.93
C SER A 118 -18.59 8.47 -10.53
N VAL A 119 -19.50 7.67 -9.97
CA VAL A 119 -19.28 6.96 -8.71
C VAL A 119 -18.65 5.57 -8.92
N LYS A 120 -18.37 5.18 -10.17
CA LYS A 120 -17.89 3.84 -10.54
C LYS A 120 -16.60 3.48 -9.80
N GLY A 121 -15.59 4.33 -9.90
CA GLY A 121 -14.32 4.16 -9.20
C GLY A 121 -14.48 4.15 -7.67
N LYS A 122 -15.32 5.03 -7.12
CA LYS A 122 -15.58 5.11 -5.68
C LYS A 122 -16.24 3.85 -5.14
N ALA A 123 -17.19 3.28 -5.89
CA ALA A 123 -17.90 2.07 -5.51
C ALA A 123 -16.96 0.85 -5.53
N ALA A 124 -16.12 0.71 -6.57
CA ALA A 124 -15.11 -0.34 -6.64
C ALA A 124 -14.09 -0.22 -5.49
N LEU A 125 -13.54 0.96 -5.26
CA LEU A 125 -12.56 1.20 -4.19
C LEU A 125 -13.16 1.00 -2.79
N PHE A 126 -14.46 1.20 -2.61
CA PHE A 126 -15.14 0.89 -1.35
C PHE A 126 -15.07 -0.61 -1.02
N VAL A 127 -15.36 -1.48 -2.01
CA VAL A 127 -15.24 -2.93 -1.86
C VAL A 127 -13.78 -3.35 -1.67
N VAL A 128 -12.86 -2.77 -2.43
CA VAL A 128 -11.42 -3.05 -2.34
C VAL A 128 -10.90 -2.76 -0.93
N ASN A 129 -11.19 -1.58 -0.38
CA ASN A 129 -10.77 -1.22 0.98
C ASN A 129 -11.36 -2.19 2.02
N ALA A 130 -12.64 -2.54 1.90
CA ALA A 130 -13.28 -3.50 2.80
C ALA A 130 -12.66 -4.91 2.71
N ALA A 131 -12.27 -5.34 1.51
CA ALA A 131 -11.55 -6.59 1.30
C ALA A 131 -10.15 -6.56 1.92
N GLU A 132 -9.40 -5.48 1.75
CA GLU A 132 -8.06 -5.32 2.34
C GLU A 132 -8.07 -5.27 3.87
N GLU A 133 -9.12 -4.69 4.45
CA GLU A 133 -9.34 -4.61 5.89
C GLU A 133 -9.92 -5.90 6.49
N GLY A 134 -10.18 -6.94 5.67
CA GLY A 134 -10.76 -8.20 6.13
C GLY A 134 -12.20 -8.08 6.63
N LYS A 135 -12.92 -7.02 6.23
CA LYS A 135 -14.33 -6.77 6.63
C LYS A 135 -15.33 -7.60 5.83
N LEU A 136 -14.87 -8.25 4.76
CA LEU A 136 -15.69 -9.08 3.89
C LEU A 136 -15.39 -10.56 4.17
N ALA A 137 -16.44 -11.33 4.43
CA ALA A 137 -16.36 -12.78 4.54
C ALA A 137 -16.28 -13.39 3.13
N VAL A 138 -15.08 -13.38 2.53
CA VAL A 138 -14.82 -13.90 1.18
C VAL A 138 -13.63 -14.85 1.18
N GLU A 139 -13.74 -15.95 0.44
CA GLU A 139 -12.70 -16.98 0.37
C GLU A 139 -11.40 -16.44 -0.24
N ASN A 140 -11.52 -15.67 -1.34
CA ASN A 140 -10.38 -15.09 -2.03
C ASN A 140 -10.54 -13.58 -2.23
N ALA A 141 -10.14 -12.84 -1.20
CA ALA A 141 -10.14 -11.37 -1.22
C ALA A 141 -9.27 -10.79 -2.36
N SER A 142 -8.19 -11.46 -2.75
CA SER A 142 -7.29 -10.95 -3.79
C SER A 142 -7.92 -11.03 -5.18
N GLU A 143 -8.60 -12.13 -5.52
CA GLU A 143 -9.36 -12.23 -6.77
C GLU A 143 -10.51 -11.23 -6.82
N LEU A 144 -11.20 -11.04 -5.69
CA LEU A 144 -12.25 -10.03 -5.58
C LEU A 144 -11.70 -8.62 -5.87
N ILE A 145 -10.58 -8.26 -5.24
CA ILE A 145 -9.91 -6.97 -5.46
C ILE A 145 -9.60 -6.77 -6.94
N ILE A 146 -8.98 -7.76 -7.61
CA ILE A 146 -8.66 -7.66 -9.04
C ILE A 146 -9.92 -7.49 -9.88
N ARG A 147 -10.97 -8.28 -9.63
CA ARG A 147 -12.24 -8.17 -10.37
C ARG A 147 -12.83 -6.76 -10.31
N TYR A 148 -12.88 -6.14 -9.13
CA TYR A 148 -13.44 -4.80 -8.98
C TYR A 148 -12.52 -3.71 -9.55
N LEU A 149 -11.20 -3.87 -9.44
CA LEU A 149 -10.25 -2.89 -9.99
C LEU A 149 -10.19 -2.95 -11.52
N ASP A 150 -10.24 -4.14 -12.13
CA ASP A 150 -10.21 -4.32 -13.59
C ASP A 150 -11.52 -3.84 -14.26
N ALA A 151 -12.62 -3.74 -13.51
CA ALA A 151 -13.88 -3.14 -13.97
C ALA A 151 -13.84 -1.60 -14.05
N VAL A 152 -12.74 -0.95 -13.64
CA VAL A 152 -12.58 0.50 -13.59
C VAL A 152 -11.39 0.92 -14.43
N ASN A 153 -11.58 1.92 -15.30
CA ASN A 153 -10.48 2.55 -16.01
C ASN A 153 -9.67 3.44 -15.03
N PRO A 154 -8.40 3.13 -14.70
CA PRO A 154 -7.61 3.93 -13.76
C PRO A 154 -7.37 5.37 -14.26
N SER A 155 -7.46 5.62 -15.57
CA SER A 155 -7.31 6.97 -16.12
C SER A 155 -8.46 7.92 -15.77
N THR A 156 -9.63 7.39 -15.39
CA THR A 156 -10.78 8.18 -14.93
C THR A 156 -10.77 8.40 -13.41
N LEU A 157 -9.88 7.73 -12.67
CA LEU A 157 -9.71 7.98 -11.25
C LEU A 157 -8.98 9.31 -11.03
N GLY A 158 -9.48 10.08 -10.06
CA GLY A 158 -8.96 11.41 -9.74
C GLY A 158 -7.45 11.38 -9.44
N ARG A 159 -6.76 12.43 -9.86
CA ARG A 159 -5.33 12.65 -9.61
C ARG A 159 -5.07 13.54 -8.39
N GLU A 160 -6.11 14.16 -7.86
CA GLU A 160 -6.00 15.17 -6.81
C GLU A 160 -5.92 14.53 -5.43
N GLU A 161 -4.99 15.03 -4.64
CA GLU A 161 -4.88 14.71 -3.23
C GLU A 161 -6.09 15.29 -2.49
N PHE A 162 -6.61 14.54 -1.52
CA PHE A 162 -7.74 15.01 -0.73
C PHE A 162 -7.31 15.23 0.72
N GLU A 163 -7.28 16.49 1.14
CA GLU A 163 -7.10 16.83 2.55
C GLU A 163 -8.43 16.78 3.30
N TYR A 164 -8.43 16.20 4.49
CA TYR A 164 -9.58 16.16 5.38
C TYR A 164 -9.14 16.31 6.84
N ILE A 165 -10.08 16.69 7.68
CA ILE A 165 -9.90 16.71 9.13
C ILE A 165 -10.47 15.40 9.68
N ASP A 166 -9.65 14.61 10.36
CA ASP A 166 -10.10 13.38 11.01
C ASP A 166 -10.99 13.67 12.23
N GLN A 167 -11.60 12.63 12.81
CA GLN A 167 -12.47 12.76 13.99
C GLN A 167 -11.77 13.37 15.20
N GLN A 168 -10.43 13.44 15.19
CA GLN A 168 -9.59 13.98 16.27
C GLN A 168 -9.11 15.41 15.97
N GLY A 169 -9.58 16.03 14.87
CA GLY A 169 -9.19 17.39 14.50
C GLY A 169 -7.87 17.50 13.74
N ASN A 170 -7.22 16.38 13.39
CA ASN A 170 -5.95 16.42 12.68
C ASN A 170 -6.16 16.55 11.17
N ARG A 171 -5.36 17.38 10.51
CA ARG A 171 -5.28 17.40 9.04
C ARG A 171 -4.64 16.10 8.55
N ARG A 172 -5.32 15.41 7.64
CA ARG A 172 -4.87 14.19 6.97
C ARG A 172 -4.95 14.41 5.47
N ALA A 173 -3.91 14.02 4.75
CA ALA A 173 -3.95 13.88 3.30
C ALA A 173 -4.25 12.42 2.97
N LYS A 174 -5.21 12.21 2.06
CA LYS A 174 -5.52 10.91 1.48
C LYS A 174 -4.91 10.84 0.08
N ALA A 175 -4.21 9.73 -0.18
CA ALA A 175 -3.70 9.41 -1.51
C ALA A 175 -4.83 9.48 -2.57
N PRO A 176 -4.53 9.96 -3.79
CA PRO A 176 -5.50 9.94 -4.87
C PRO A 176 -6.04 8.52 -5.12
N ASP A 177 -7.32 8.42 -5.49
CA ASP A 177 -7.98 7.14 -5.78
C ASP A 177 -7.20 6.30 -6.82
N ARG A 178 -6.54 6.96 -7.77
CA ARG A 178 -5.67 6.30 -8.76
C ARG A 178 -4.44 5.64 -8.13
N GLU A 179 -3.82 6.28 -7.15
CA GLU A 179 -2.67 5.71 -6.45
C GLU A 179 -3.10 4.50 -5.61
N ILE A 180 -4.25 4.60 -4.93
CA ILE A 180 -4.85 3.49 -4.18
C ILE A 180 -5.13 2.30 -5.11
N TRP A 181 -5.68 2.55 -6.30
CA TRP A 181 -5.93 1.53 -7.32
C TRP A 181 -4.66 0.77 -7.68
N TYR A 182 -3.57 1.46 -8.02
CA TYR A 182 -2.29 0.81 -8.39
C TYR A 182 -1.69 0.02 -7.23
N ALA A 183 -1.71 0.58 -6.01
CA ALA A 183 -1.15 -0.07 -4.83
C ALA A 183 -1.91 -1.36 -4.48
N ALA A 184 -3.25 -1.31 -4.46
CA ALA A 184 -4.11 -2.45 -4.17
C ALA A 184 -4.01 -3.52 -5.28
N ARG A 185 -4.02 -3.12 -6.56
CA ARG A 185 -3.90 -4.05 -7.70
C ARG A 185 -2.57 -4.79 -7.67
N ALA A 186 -1.44 -4.08 -7.56
CA ALA A 186 -0.13 -4.70 -7.50
C ALA A 186 0.02 -5.67 -6.31
N LYS A 187 -0.51 -5.30 -5.14
CA LYS A 187 -0.50 -6.15 -3.95
C LYS A 187 -1.30 -7.44 -4.16
N ALA A 188 -2.51 -7.34 -4.73
CA ALA A 188 -3.35 -8.50 -5.01
C ALA A 188 -2.73 -9.42 -6.08
N LEU A 189 -2.19 -8.86 -7.17
CA LEU A 189 -1.52 -9.65 -8.22
C LEU A 189 -0.31 -10.40 -7.70
N LEU A 190 0.51 -9.77 -6.86
CA LEU A 190 1.66 -10.44 -6.23
C LEU A 190 1.20 -11.63 -5.37
N LYS A 191 0.14 -11.47 -4.58
CA LYS A 191 -0.40 -12.53 -3.73
C LYS A 191 -0.96 -13.69 -4.55
N LEU A 192 -1.53 -13.41 -5.72
CA LEU A 192 -2.01 -14.39 -6.68
C LEU A 192 -0.90 -14.94 -7.60
N GLN A 193 0.35 -14.52 -7.40
CA GLN A 193 1.50 -14.92 -8.23
C GLN A 193 1.35 -14.59 -9.72
N ARG A 194 0.51 -13.60 -10.06
CA ARG A 194 0.35 -13.07 -11.43
C ARG A 194 1.48 -12.08 -11.72
N TYR A 195 2.71 -12.58 -11.74
CA TYR A 195 3.93 -11.77 -11.69
C TYR A 195 4.08 -10.78 -12.85
N GLY A 196 3.78 -11.21 -14.09
CA GLY A 196 3.88 -10.35 -15.27
C GLY A 196 2.94 -9.13 -15.18
N GLU A 197 1.69 -9.36 -14.80
CA GLU A 197 0.71 -8.29 -14.63
C GLU A 197 1.04 -7.38 -13.43
N CYS A 198 1.56 -7.95 -12.34
CA CYS A 198 2.00 -7.16 -11.20
C CYS A 198 3.13 -6.21 -11.59
N MET A 199 4.12 -6.70 -12.35
CA MET A 199 5.22 -5.86 -12.83
C MET A 199 4.73 -4.75 -13.75
N ALA A 200 3.86 -5.08 -14.72
CA ALA A 200 3.27 -4.07 -15.61
C ALA A 200 2.51 -3.00 -14.83
N CYS A 201 1.71 -3.40 -13.84
CA CYS A 201 1.00 -2.50 -12.93
C CYS A 201 1.95 -1.59 -12.15
N CYS A 202 3.06 -2.13 -11.63
CA CYS A 202 4.07 -1.34 -10.93
C CYS A 202 4.77 -0.34 -11.85
N ASP A 203 5.15 -0.76 -13.06
CA ASP A 203 5.86 0.08 -14.02
C ASP A 203 4.97 1.21 -14.55
N GLU A 204 3.71 0.91 -14.84
CA GLU A 204 2.72 1.93 -15.20
C GLU A 204 2.53 2.94 -14.06
N ALA A 205 2.34 2.48 -12.82
CA ALA A 205 2.20 3.37 -11.66
C ALA A 205 3.40 4.30 -11.48
N LEU A 206 4.63 3.75 -11.55
CA LEU A 206 5.88 4.49 -11.41
C LEU A 206 6.12 5.50 -12.55
N ARG A 207 5.52 5.28 -13.72
CA ARG A 207 5.58 6.20 -14.87
C ARG A 207 4.51 7.28 -14.81
N GLU A 208 3.27 6.91 -14.49
CA GLU A 208 2.10 7.79 -14.62
C GLU A 208 1.86 8.70 -13.40
N LEU A 209 2.26 8.26 -12.20
CA LEU A 209 2.02 9.01 -10.97
C LEU A 209 3.15 10.02 -10.73
N ARG A 210 2.77 11.27 -10.46
CA ARG A 210 3.71 12.39 -10.23
C ARG A 210 4.17 12.50 -8.78
N GLY A 211 3.46 11.86 -7.86
CA GLY A 211 3.72 11.87 -6.43
C GLY A 211 3.20 10.58 -5.81
N PHE A 212 3.76 10.22 -4.66
CA PHE A 212 3.42 9.01 -3.94
C PHE A 212 3.25 9.30 -2.45
N HIS A 213 2.20 8.75 -1.88
CA HIS A 213 1.88 8.78 -0.46
C HIS A 213 2.39 7.52 0.22
N TYR A 214 2.67 7.61 1.51
CA TYR A 214 3.01 6.46 2.35
C TYR A 214 4.16 5.58 1.80
N SER A 215 5.10 6.19 1.07
CA SER A 215 6.20 5.50 0.39
C SER A 215 5.74 4.42 -0.61
N ASN A 216 4.59 4.62 -1.26
CA ASN A 216 4.04 3.67 -2.23
C ASN A 216 4.98 3.40 -3.41
N ASP A 217 5.78 4.38 -3.83
CA ASP A 217 6.83 4.19 -4.84
C ASP A 217 7.83 3.09 -4.44
N SER A 218 8.15 3.02 -3.16
CA SER A 218 9.05 2.03 -2.58
C SER A 218 8.37 0.67 -2.47
N TRP A 219 7.09 0.65 -2.08
CA TRP A 219 6.30 -0.58 -2.04
C TRP A 219 6.04 -1.18 -3.43
N LEU A 220 5.84 -0.35 -4.45
CA LEU A 220 5.71 -0.81 -5.84
C LEU A 220 7.02 -1.44 -6.32
N ARG A 221 8.17 -0.80 -6.03
CA ARG A 221 9.49 -1.39 -6.33
C ARG A 221 9.74 -2.70 -5.60
N TYR A 222 9.38 -2.79 -4.31
CA TYR A 222 9.45 -4.03 -3.55
C TYR A 222 8.63 -5.15 -4.20
N ARG A 223 7.37 -4.86 -4.58
CA ARG A 223 6.51 -5.86 -5.24
C ARG A 223 7.06 -6.29 -6.59
N LYS A 224 7.56 -5.34 -7.39
CA LYS A 224 8.27 -5.62 -8.64
C LYS A 224 9.50 -6.51 -8.40
N ALA A 225 10.29 -6.24 -7.36
CA ALA A 225 11.45 -7.05 -6.99
C ALA A 225 11.06 -8.49 -6.63
N LYS A 226 10.00 -8.70 -5.83
CA LYS A 226 9.49 -10.06 -5.54
C LYS A 226 9.04 -10.79 -6.81
N CYS A 227 8.40 -10.10 -7.75
CA CYS A 227 8.03 -10.69 -9.04
C CYS A 227 9.26 -11.07 -9.86
N LEU A 228 10.25 -10.18 -9.97
CA LEU A 228 11.50 -10.43 -10.70
C LEU A 228 12.25 -11.63 -10.10
N LEU A 229 12.34 -11.70 -8.78
CA LEU A 229 12.98 -12.82 -8.10
C LEU A 229 12.26 -14.15 -8.38
N ALA A 230 10.92 -14.18 -8.33
CA ALA A 230 10.13 -15.35 -8.67
C ALA A 230 10.28 -15.78 -10.14
N LEU A 231 10.61 -14.84 -11.03
CA LEU A 231 10.88 -15.08 -12.45
C LEU A 231 12.35 -15.34 -12.76
N GLY A 232 13.21 -15.57 -11.74
CA GLY A 232 14.61 -15.90 -11.92
C GLY A 232 15.49 -14.72 -12.38
N LYS A 233 15.12 -13.49 -12.03
CA LYS A 233 15.85 -12.25 -12.36
C LYS A 233 16.40 -11.55 -11.11
N PRO A 234 17.37 -12.16 -10.39
CA PRO A 234 17.86 -11.65 -9.11
C PRO A 234 18.55 -10.28 -9.22
N ASP A 235 19.32 -10.02 -10.27
CA ASP A 235 20.01 -8.73 -10.46
C ASP A 235 19.03 -7.58 -10.64
N ASP A 236 17.96 -7.78 -11.43
CA ASP A 236 16.90 -6.80 -11.61
C ASP A 236 16.14 -6.55 -10.31
N ALA A 237 15.90 -7.61 -9.53
CA ALA A 237 15.27 -7.51 -8.22
C ALA A 237 16.14 -6.70 -7.25
N LYS A 238 17.45 -6.98 -7.20
CA LYS A 238 18.43 -6.24 -6.37
C LYS A 238 18.43 -4.76 -6.73
N ARG A 239 18.46 -4.41 -8.02
CA ARG A 239 18.35 -3.02 -8.49
C ARG A 239 17.07 -2.33 -8.01
N CYS A 240 15.92 -3.00 -8.10
CA CYS A 240 14.65 -2.45 -7.61
C CYS A 240 14.68 -2.16 -6.10
N ILE A 241 15.28 -3.05 -5.31
CA ILE A 241 15.42 -2.85 -3.85
C ILE A 241 16.41 -1.71 -3.55
N SER A 242 17.56 -1.66 -4.22
CA SER A 242 18.54 -0.57 -4.05
C SER A 242 17.94 0.79 -4.40
N GLU A 243 17.13 0.87 -5.46
CA GLU A 243 16.42 2.10 -5.81
C GLU A 243 15.41 2.55 -4.74
N ALA A 244 14.72 1.61 -4.10
CA ALA A 244 13.80 1.91 -3.00
C ALA A 244 14.56 2.38 -1.75
N GLN A 245 15.66 1.70 -1.39
CA GLN A 245 16.51 2.07 -0.25
C GLN A 245 17.15 3.44 -0.46
N ALA A 246 17.66 3.74 -1.65
CA ALA A 246 18.23 5.05 -1.99
C ALA A 246 17.21 6.19 -1.81
N ARG A 247 15.91 5.91 -2.01
CA ARG A 247 14.82 6.88 -1.80
C ARG A 247 14.39 7.03 -0.33
N GLY A 248 14.99 6.24 0.56
CA GLY A 248 14.79 6.28 2.01
C GLY A 248 13.90 5.16 2.55
N ALA A 249 13.60 4.14 1.74
CA ALA A 249 12.83 3.00 2.21
C ALA A 249 13.67 2.12 3.14
N HIS A 250 13.21 1.98 4.38
CA HIS A 250 13.85 1.16 5.40
C HIS A 250 12.78 0.30 6.06
N HIS A 251 12.61 -0.92 5.58
CA HIS A 251 11.67 -1.91 6.12
C HIS A 251 12.28 -3.31 5.98
N TRP A 252 12.04 -4.20 6.95
CA TRP A 252 12.65 -5.53 7.00
C TRP A 252 12.41 -6.36 5.72
N CYS A 253 11.24 -6.20 5.08
CA CYS A 253 10.92 -6.89 3.82
C CYS A 253 11.94 -6.62 2.70
N LEU A 254 12.59 -5.46 2.68
CA LEU A 254 13.61 -5.15 1.68
C LEU A 254 14.85 -6.01 1.90
N SER A 255 15.32 -6.10 3.15
CA SER A 255 16.44 -6.97 3.52
C SER A 255 16.09 -8.45 3.34
N GLN A 256 14.83 -8.85 3.55
CA GLN A 256 14.38 -10.21 3.24
C GLN A 256 14.54 -10.57 1.76
N VAL A 257 14.17 -9.67 0.84
CA VAL A 257 14.34 -9.92 -0.60
C VAL A 257 15.81 -10.08 -0.96
N LEU A 258 16.66 -9.22 -0.43
CA LEU A 258 18.10 -9.31 -0.64
C LEU A 258 18.66 -10.60 -0.04
N PHE A 259 18.21 -10.99 1.17
CA PHE A 259 18.58 -12.27 1.78
C PHE A 259 18.22 -13.45 0.87
N GLU A 260 16.99 -13.48 0.32
CA GLU A 260 16.58 -14.53 -0.62
C GLU A 260 17.49 -14.59 -1.86
N ILE A 261 17.93 -13.43 -2.37
CA ILE A 261 18.88 -13.35 -3.50
C ILE A 261 20.24 -13.93 -3.11
N GLU A 262 20.87 -13.42 -2.05
CA GLU A 262 22.23 -13.85 -1.66
C GLU A 262 22.25 -15.31 -1.20
N ARG A 263 21.20 -15.77 -0.53
CA ARG A 263 21.02 -17.19 -0.16
C ARG A 263 21.04 -18.09 -1.38
N ASN A 264 20.28 -17.72 -2.42
CA ASN A 264 20.20 -18.53 -3.64
C ASN A 264 21.47 -18.40 -4.51
N GLY A 265 22.22 -17.30 -4.37
CA GLY A 265 23.51 -17.08 -5.03
C GLY A 265 24.71 -17.77 -4.37
N GLY A 266 24.56 -18.25 -3.12
CA GLY A 266 25.63 -18.91 -2.37
C GLY A 266 26.54 -17.95 -1.58
N GLU A 267 26.21 -16.66 -1.52
CA GLU A 267 26.99 -15.64 -0.80
C GLU A 267 26.69 -15.68 0.70
N HIS A 268 27.27 -16.67 1.38
CA HIS A 268 26.90 -17.04 2.75
C HIS A 268 26.97 -15.88 3.76
N GLN A 269 28.07 -15.12 3.75
CA GLN A 269 28.30 -14.00 4.67
C GLN A 269 27.32 -12.84 4.39
N ALA A 270 27.02 -12.56 3.12
CA ALA A 270 26.05 -11.54 2.74
C ALA A 270 24.63 -11.94 3.17
N ALA A 271 24.26 -13.20 2.95
CA ALA A 271 22.97 -13.73 3.40
C ALA A 271 22.81 -13.67 4.92
N LEU A 272 23.83 -14.04 5.71
CA LEU A 272 23.78 -13.88 7.17
C LEU A 272 23.59 -12.42 7.60
N ALA A 273 24.33 -11.50 6.97
CA ALA A 273 24.22 -10.08 7.27
C ALA A 273 22.83 -9.53 6.95
N LEU A 274 22.25 -9.89 5.81
CA LEU A 274 20.92 -9.45 5.39
C LEU A 274 19.81 -10.09 6.25
N GLY A 275 19.99 -11.35 6.65
CA GLY A 275 19.10 -12.01 7.60
C GLY A 275 19.11 -11.29 8.97
N ALA A 276 20.29 -10.90 9.43
CA ALA A 276 20.45 -10.09 10.63
C ALA A 276 19.87 -8.66 10.49
N GLU A 277 20.02 -8.01 9.34
CA GLU A 277 19.37 -6.72 9.07
C GLU A 277 17.85 -6.83 9.14
N CYS A 278 17.29 -7.88 8.54
CA CYS A 278 15.86 -8.17 8.61
C CYS A 278 15.40 -8.33 10.07
N ALA A 279 16.18 -9.04 10.90
CA ALA A 279 15.88 -9.26 12.32
C ALA A 279 16.06 -8.01 13.21
N LEU A 280 16.96 -7.09 12.84
CA LEU A 280 17.26 -5.86 13.59
C LEU A 280 16.46 -4.63 13.15
N ALA A 281 15.65 -4.72 12.10
CA ALA A 281 14.96 -3.57 11.50
C ALA A 281 14.10 -2.77 12.50
N ASP A 282 13.37 -3.46 13.37
CA ASP A 282 12.48 -2.88 14.38
C ASP A 282 12.28 -3.89 15.55
N PRO A 283 11.66 -3.51 16.68
CA PRO A 283 11.46 -4.43 17.80
C PRO A 283 10.25 -5.39 17.64
N SER A 284 9.39 -5.23 16.63
CA SER A 284 8.21 -6.08 16.40
C SER A 284 8.54 -7.33 15.60
N HIS A 285 8.67 -8.46 16.28
CA HIS A 285 9.08 -9.72 15.66
C HIS A 285 7.92 -10.53 15.05
N GLU A 286 6.67 -10.23 15.41
CA GLU A 286 5.49 -11.03 15.03
C GLU A 286 5.29 -11.13 13.51
N MET A 287 5.46 -10.01 12.80
CA MET A 287 5.29 -9.92 11.35
C MET A 287 6.39 -10.64 10.57
N ARG A 288 7.47 -11.03 11.25
CA ARG A 288 8.66 -11.70 10.67
C ARG A 288 8.68 -13.21 10.95
N VAL A 289 7.62 -13.77 11.53
CA VAL A 289 7.57 -15.20 11.90
C VAL A 289 7.89 -16.13 10.72
N SER A 290 7.37 -15.86 9.52
CA SER A 290 7.68 -16.67 8.33
C SER A 290 9.12 -16.50 7.86
N PHE A 291 9.67 -15.28 7.99
CA PHE A 291 11.07 -15.04 7.68
C PHE A 291 11.98 -15.80 8.65
N TYR A 292 11.67 -15.85 9.95
CA TYR A 292 12.45 -16.63 10.91
C TYR A 292 12.39 -18.13 10.67
N GLU A 293 11.26 -18.64 10.17
CA GLU A 293 11.16 -20.03 9.71
C GLU A 293 12.17 -20.30 8.58
N ASP A 294 12.13 -19.47 7.52
CA ASP A 294 13.01 -19.62 6.36
C ASP A 294 14.49 -19.39 6.71
N PHE A 295 14.77 -18.46 7.63
CA PHE A 295 16.12 -18.15 8.07
C PHE A 295 16.69 -19.26 8.95
N ALA A 296 15.89 -19.87 9.82
CA ALA A 296 16.31 -21.02 10.61
C ALA A 296 16.64 -22.24 9.72
N ASP A 297 15.83 -22.49 8.69
CA ASP A 297 16.11 -23.57 7.74
C ASP A 297 17.42 -23.33 6.99
N TYR A 298 17.70 -22.08 6.62
CA TYR A 298 18.98 -21.69 6.03
C TYR A 298 20.18 -21.87 6.99
N LEU A 299 20.04 -21.46 8.25
CA LEU A 299 21.08 -21.62 9.28
C LEU A 299 21.42 -23.09 9.50
N GLU A 300 20.41 -23.95 9.59
CA GLU A 300 20.57 -25.41 9.72
C GLU A 300 21.35 -25.99 8.54
N GLN A 301 20.94 -25.64 7.30
CA GLN A 301 21.61 -26.08 6.08
C GLN A 301 23.07 -25.58 5.99
N SER A 302 23.37 -24.49 6.68
CA SER A 302 24.71 -23.91 6.78
C SER A 302 25.54 -24.47 7.95
N GLY A 303 25.02 -25.45 8.70
CA GLY A 303 25.69 -26.06 9.85
C GLY A 303 25.59 -25.24 11.16
N LEU A 304 24.91 -24.10 11.15
CA LEU A 304 24.66 -23.23 12.30
C LEU A 304 23.45 -23.74 13.11
N THR A 305 23.59 -24.97 13.61
CA THR A 305 22.49 -25.76 14.21
C THR A 305 21.94 -25.12 15.48
N HIS A 306 22.82 -24.58 16.33
CA HIS A 306 22.40 -23.92 17.58
C HIS A 306 21.62 -22.64 17.30
N GLU A 307 22.11 -21.83 16.37
CA GLU A 307 21.44 -20.60 15.94
C GLU A 307 20.12 -20.89 15.25
N ALA A 308 20.05 -21.94 14.42
CA ALA A 308 18.79 -22.41 13.85
C ALA A 308 17.77 -22.77 14.95
N ALA A 309 18.18 -23.49 15.99
CA ALA A 309 17.33 -23.85 17.13
C ALA A 309 16.81 -22.60 17.88
N LEU A 310 17.67 -21.59 18.11
CA LEU A 310 17.26 -20.32 18.72
C LEU A 310 16.16 -19.61 17.91
N HIS A 311 16.30 -19.57 16.58
CA HIS A 311 15.30 -18.95 15.70
C HIS A 311 14.00 -19.77 15.63
N ARG A 312 14.07 -21.10 15.60
CA ARG A 312 12.90 -22.00 15.68
C ARG A 312 12.14 -21.80 16.98
N ARG A 313 12.85 -21.71 18.11
CA ARG A 313 12.25 -21.42 19.41
C ARG A 313 11.55 -20.06 19.43
N LEU A 314 12.18 -19.02 18.85
CA LEU A 314 11.55 -17.71 18.69
C LEU A 314 10.23 -17.79 17.92
N VAL A 315 10.19 -18.57 16.82
CA VAL A 315 8.95 -18.79 16.04
C VAL A 315 7.86 -19.42 16.90
N ILE A 316 8.18 -20.50 17.63
CA ILE A 316 7.19 -21.19 18.49
C ILE A 316 6.59 -20.22 19.51
N LEU A 317 7.44 -19.46 20.20
CA LEU A 317 7.01 -18.51 21.23
C LEU A 317 6.12 -17.40 20.65
N ILE A 318 6.50 -16.81 19.51
CA ILE A 318 5.68 -15.81 18.82
C ILE A 318 4.30 -16.37 18.45
N ARG A 319 4.25 -17.60 17.92
CA ARG A 319 2.98 -18.24 17.53
C ARG A 319 2.09 -18.49 18.76
N GLN A 320 2.67 -18.95 19.86
CA GLN A 320 1.93 -19.16 21.12
C GLN A 320 1.37 -17.86 21.68
N GLU A 321 2.17 -16.80 21.78
CA GLU A 321 1.72 -15.48 22.26
C GLU A 321 0.55 -14.91 21.45
N ASN A 322 0.51 -15.20 20.14
CA ASN A 322 -0.51 -14.72 19.23
C ASN A 322 -1.67 -15.72 19.02
N ASN A 323 -1.69 -16.84 19.73
CA ASN A 323 -2.67 -17.93 19.55
C ASN A 323 -2.73 -18.46 18.11
N TRP A 324 -1.59 -18.48 17.42
CA TRP A 324 -1.46 -19.05 16.08
C TRP A 324 -1.10 -20.54 16.17
N GLY A 325 -1.86 -21.38 15.48
CA GLY A 325 -1.59 -22.82 15.41
C GLY A 325 -0.18 -23.13 14.86
N LEU A 326 0.41 -24.19 15.39
CA LEU A 326 1.60 -24.81 14.82
C LEU A 326 1.23 -25.61 13.56
N LYS A 327 2.11 -25.56 12.57
CA LYS A 327 2.04 -26.32 11.31
C LYS A 327 2.86 -27.61 11.47
N GLN A 328 2.59 -28.59 10.60
CA GLN A 328 3.33 -29.87 10.61
C GLN A 328 4.85 -29.69 10.56
N LYS A 329 5.36 -28.73 9.79
CA LYS A 329 6.81 -28.44 9.72
C LYS A 329 7.43 -28.05 11.06
N HIS A 330 6.66 -27.46 11.97
CA HIS A 330 7.15 -27.06 13.29
C HIS A 330 7.31 -28.26 14.23
N LEU A 331 6.55 -29.34 14.00
CA LEU A 331 6.62 -30.55 14.81
C LEU A 331 7.87 -31.40 14.51
N GLY A 332 8.47 -31.21 13.33
CA GLY A 332 9.69 -31.90 12.90
C GLY A 332 10.99 -31.19 13.30
N TRP A 333 10.92 -30.08 14.02
CA TRP A 333 12.10 -29.33 14.43
C TRP A 333 12.83 -30.02 15.58
N THR A 334 14.14 -30.19 15.42
CA THR A 334 15.01 -30.68 16.50
C THR A 334 15.00 -29.68 17.65
N ASN A 335 14.64 -30.17 18.83
CA ASN A 335 14.69 -29.40 20.06
C ASN A 335 16.05 -29.64 20.73
N LEU A 336 16.78 -28.55 20.99
CA LEU A 336 17.94 -28.58 21.87
C LEU A 336 17.47 -28.26 23.28
N ASP A 337 17.86 -29.06 24.27
CA ASP A 337 17.34 -28.97 25.65
C ASP A 337 17.65 -27.59 26.28
N ASP A 338 18.84 -27.05 26.03
CA ASP A 338 19.28 -25.74 26.51
C ASP A 338 18.45 -24.60 25.91
N VAL A 339 18.03 -24.72 24.64
CA VAL A 339 17.22 -23.72 23.93
C VAL A 339 15.74 -23.85 24.26
N SER A 340 15.24 -25.08 24.44
CA SER A 340 13.81 -25.37 24.59
C SER A 340 13.23 -24.81 25.89
N ALA A 341 14.06 -24.64 26.93
CA ALA A 341 13.67 -24.05 28.20
C ALA A 341 13.58 -22.51 28.15
N MET A 342 14.23 -21.86 27.19
CA MET A 342 14.32 -20.39 27.13
C MET A 342 12.97 -19.74 26.80
N ASP A 343 12.71 -18.61 27.45
CA ASP A 343 11.62 -17.70 27.10
C ASP A 343 12.01 -16.73 25.95
N LYS A 344 11.06 -15.92 25.51
CA LYS A 344 11.28 -14.99 24.38
C LYS A 344 12.31 -13.91 24.70
N ALA A 345 12.35 -13.42 25.94
CA ALA A 345 13.27 -12.38 26.34
C ALA A 345 14.71 -12.91 26.37
N GLU A 346 14.91 -14.12 26.88
CA GLU A 346 16.20 -14.82 26.88
C GLU A 346 16.67 -15.10 25.44
N ILE A 347 15.79 -15.63 24.59
CA ILE A 347 16.11 -15.89 23.18
C ILE A 347 16.55 -14.60 22.47
N LEU A 348 15.81 -13.50 22.63
CA LEU A 348 16.16 -12.22 22.01
C LEU A 348 17.44 -11.62 22.60
N LYS A 349 17.73 -11.84 23.89
CA LYS A 349 18.97 -11.41 24.53
C LYS A 349 20.18 -12.12 23.92
N THR A 350 20.04 -13.40 23.57
CA THR A 350 21.08 -14.20 22.91
C THR A 350 21.23 -13.86 21.42
N LEU A 351 20.11 -13.70 20.70
CA LEU A 351 20.12 -13.48 19.24
C LEU A 351 20.57 -12.07 18.84
N LYS A 352 20.23 -11.03 19.61
CA LYS A 352 20.54 -9.63 19.23
C LYS A 352 22.05 -9.36 19.06
N PRO A 353 22.95 -9.82 19.95
CA PRO A 353 24.40 -9.73 19.74
C PRO A 353 24.86 -10.44 18.45
N LEU A 354 24.40 -11.67 18.22
CA LEU A 354 24.73 -12.44 17.01
C LEU A 354 24.31 -11.70 15.74
N TRP A 355 23.08 -11.18 15.70
CA TRP A 355 22.63 -10.38 14.56
C TRP A 355 23.50 -9.13 14.33
N LYS A 356 23.93 -8.45 15.40
CA LYS A 356 24.82 -7.28 15.27
C LYS A 356 26.18 -7.68 14.70
N GLU A 357 26.71 -8.83 15.12
CA GLU A 357 27.96 -9.38 14.62
C GLU A 357 27.85 -9.72 13.13
N TRP A 358 26.88 -10.54 12.73
CA TRP A 358 26.67 -10.94 11.33
C TRP A 358 26.46 -9.74 10.40
N ARG A 359 25.64 -8.77 10.81
CA ARG A 359 25.43 -7.54 10.04
C ARG A 359 26.74 -6.74 9.88
N SER A 360 27.58 -6.72 10.90
CA SER A 360 28.84 -5.96 10.86
C SER A 360 29.90 -6.68 10.04
N ALA A 361 29.92 -8.02 10.06
CA ALA A 361 30.91 -8.83 9.37
C ALA A 361 30.92 -8.59 7.86
N ALA A 362 29.77 -8.30 7.23
CA ALA A 362 29.70 -8.05 5.78
C ALA A 362 30.08 -6.61 5.37
N LYS A 363 30.36 -5.71 6.32
CA LYS A 363 30.66 -4.31 6.02
C LYS A 363 32.14 -4.08 5.74
N SER A 364 32.42 -3.50 4.59
CA SER A 364 33.73 -2.89 4.31
C SER A 364 33.76 -1.48 4.92
N TYR A 365 34.70 -1.27 5.83
CA TYR A 365 34.94 0.04 6.43
C TYR A 365 36.07 0.76 5.70
N LEU A 366 35.84 2.04 5.42
CA LEU A 366 36.85 3.01 5.02
C LEU A 366 37.30 3.81 6.24
N THR A 367 38.48 4.40 6.14
CA THR A 367 39.01 5.38 7.09
C THR A 367 39.09 6.74 6.41
N GLY A 368 38.99 7.80 7.21
CA GLY A 368 39.02 9.17 6.69
C GLY A 368 39.00 10.21 7.80
N VAL A 369 38.88 11.47 7.38
CA VAL A 369 38.87 12.64 8.26
C VAL A 369 37.61 13.46 8.03
N VAL A 370 36.99 13.93 9.10
CA VAL A 370 35.88 14.89 9.03
C VAL A 370 36.43 16.24 8.55
N ILE A 371 36.18 16.58 7.29
CA ILE A 371 36.70 17.82 6.69
C ILE A 371 35.79 19.03 6.89
N ARG A 372 34.51 18.79 7.21
CA ARG A 372 33.52 19.87 7.41
C ARG A 372 32.34 19.39 8.24
N VAL A 373 31.92 20.21 9.20
CA VAL A 373 30.66 20.07 9.94
C VAL A 373 29.79 21.29 9.64
N LEU A 374 28.53 21.05 9.27
CA LEU A 374 27.59 22.12 8.92
C LEU A 374 27.05 22.82 10.18
N PRO A 375 26.74 24.12 10.11
CA PRO A 375 26.35 24.93 11.28
C PRO A 375 25.09 24.43 11.98
N GLU A 376 24.18 23.78 11.24
CA GLU A 376 22.91 23.28 11.76
C GLU A 376 22.88 21.75 11.72
N GLY A 377 22.67 21.14 12.88
CA GLY A 377 22.32 19.73 12.99
C GLY A 377 23.47 18.73 12.84
N GLY A 378 24.73 19.15 13.01
CA GLY A 378 25.89 18.25 13.20
C GLY A 378 26.21 17.33 12.01
N SER A 379 25.60 17.54 10.86
CA SER A 379 25.86 16.79 9.63
C SER A 379 27.08 17.36 8.92
N GLY A 380 27.73 16.62 8.02
CA GLY A 380 29.01 17.07 7.48
C GLY A 380 29.53 16.25 6.31
N PHE A 381 30.83 16.38 6.07
CA PHE A 381 31.55 15.66 5.03
C PHE A 381 32.79 14.99 5.61
N ILE A 382 33.04 13.75 5.17
CA ILE A 382 34.25 12.99 5.44
C ILE A 382 35.02 12.85 4.13
N GLN A 383 36.33 13.04 4.18
CA GLN A 383 37.23 12.69 3.09
C GLN A 383 37.92 11.37 3.41
N ASP A 384 37.83 10.39 2.51
CA ASP A 384 38.58 9.13 2.62
C ASP A 384 40.07 9.34 2.32
N GLU A 385 40.86 8.28 2.55
CA GLU A 385 42.31 8.31 2.29
C GLU A 385 42.69 8.45 0.81
N GLN A 386 41.76 8.20 -0.12
CA GLN A 386 41.94 8.37 -1.56
C GLN A 386 41.49 9.75 -2.07
N GLY A 387 40.98 10.61 -1.18
CA GLY A 387 40.49 11.96 -1.51
C GLY A 387 39.01 12.04 -1.88
N GLY A 388 38.26 10.93 -1.85
CA GLY A 388 36.82 10.90 -2.06
C GLY A 388 36.08 11.59 -0.91
N GLN A 389 35.10 12.44 -1.23
CA GLN A 389 34.31 13.18 -0.22
C GLN A 389 32.87 12.67 -0.16
N TYR A 390 32.41 12.35 1.04
CA TYR A 390 31.08 11.78 1.27
C TYR A 390 30.33 12.56 2.34
N TYR A 391 29.07 12.88 2.04
CA TYR A 391 28.17 13.50 3.01
C TYR A 391 27.76 12.49 4.09
N PHE A 392 27.64 12.93 5.33
CA PHE A 392 27.01 12.17 6.41
C PHE A 392 25.95 13.00 7.13
N ASN A 393 24.92 12.33 7.66
CA ASN A 393 23.98 12.95 8.58
C ASN A 393 24.46 12.77 10.03
N ALA A 394 24.17 13.71 10.93
CA ALA A 394 24.56 13.60 12.34
C ALA A 394 24.13 12.28 13.00
N LYS A 395 22.95 11.74 12.65
CA LYS A 395 22.46 10.47 13.20
C LYS A 395 23.32 9.27 12.84
N ASP A 396 24.08 9.38 11.75
CA ASP A 396 24.93 8.31 11.25
C ASP A 396 26.28 8.25 12.02
N TYR A 397 26.52 9.22 12.93
CA TYR A 397 27.65 9.24 13.86
C TYR A 397 27.30 8.44 15.12
N THR A 398 27.93 7.28 15.28
CA THR A 398 27.54 6.25 16.25
C THR A 398 28.28 6.34 17.60
N HIS A 399 29.15 7.33 17.78
CA HIS A 399 30.00 7.46 18.97
C HIS A 399 29.32 8.25 20.12
N GLY A 400 28.29 7.67 20.72
CA GLY A 400 27.61 8.22 21.90
C GLY A 400 27.01 9.61 21.68
N LYS A 401 27.11 10.50 22.68
CA LYS A 401 26.62 11.90 22.61
C LYS A 401 27.66 12.87 22.02
N GLN A 402 28.84 12.40 21.62
CA GLN A 402 29.86 13.27 21.06
C GLN A 402 29.45 13.76 19.69
N LYS A 403 29.57 15.08 19.48
CA LYS A 403 29.34 15.69 18.17
C LYS A 403 30.55 15.45 17.28
N PRO A 404 30.37 15.33 15.95
CA PRO A 404 31.48 15.29 15.01
C PRO A 404 32.26 16.60 15.07
N ILE A 405 33.59 16.50 15.01
CA ILE A 405 34.53 17.61 15.07
C ILE A 405 35.36 17.60 13.78
N VAL A 406 35.69 18.77 13.24
CA VAL A 406 36.59 18.88 12.08
C VAL A 406 37.97 18.34 12.46
N ASP A 407 38.65 17.71 11.50
CA ASP A 407 39.95 17.04 11.64
C ASP A 407 39.93 15.74 12.48
N GLN A 408 38.76 15.29 12.93
CA GLN A 408 38.61 14.01 13.62
C GLN A 408 38.80 12.84 12.63
N ARG A 409 39.71 11.91 12.98
CA ARG A 409 39.82 10.62 12.28
C ARG A 409 38.66 9.71 12.64
N VAL A 410 38.08 9.08 11.62
CA VAL A 410 36.91 8.21 11.75
C VAL A 410 37.02 7.02 10.81
N ARG A 411 36.31 5.93 11.17
CA ARG A 411 35.95 4.83 10.26
C ARG A 411 34.48 4.93 9.91
N PHE A 412 34.12 4.51 8.70
CA PHE A 412 32.75 4.60 8.20
C PHE A 412 32.52 3.59 7.06
N THR A 413 31.27 3.36 6.68
CA THR A 413 30.92 2.62 5.45
C THR A 413 30.08 3.49 4.53
N LEU A 414 29.87 3.05 3.29
CA LEU A 414 29.16 3.82 2.27
C LEU A 414 27.82 3.19 1.91
N VAL A 415 26.80 4.02 1.76
CA VAL A 415 25.48 3.63 1.23
C VAL A 415 25.02 4.60 0.16
N ASP A 416 24.28 4.10 -0.82
CA ASP A 416 23.65 4.92 -1.84
C ASP A 416 22.43 5.64 -1.28
N LYS A 417 22.35 6.96 -1.47
CA LYS A 417 21.21 7.81 -1.12
C LYS A 417 20.87 8.75 -2.28
N LEU A 418 19.58 8.96 -2.52
CA LEU A 418 19.08 9.88 -3.54
C LEU A 418 19.17 11.32 -3.05
N ASP A 419 19.96 12.15 -3.74
CA ASP A 419 19.89 13.60 -3.64
C ASP A 419 18.59 14.06 -4.32
N ARG A 420 17.54 14.28 -3.51
CA ARG A 420 16.21 14.66 -4.03
C ARG A 420 16.21 15.98 -4.79
N LYS A 421 17.16 16.89 -4.51
CA LYS A 421 17.23 18.18 -5.21
C LYS A 421 17.80 18.02 -6.62
N LYS A 422 18.78 17.13 -6.77
CA LYS A 422 19.46 16.88 -8.05
C LYS A 422 18.93 15.66 -8.81
N ASN A 423 18.08 14.86 -8.17
CA ASN A 423 17.60 13.57 -8.65
C ASN A 423 18.75 12.62 -9.06
N GLU A 424 19.81 12.60 -8.25
CA GLU A 424 21.04 11.81 -8.46
C GLU A 424 21.31 10.92 -7.26
N VAL A 425 21.71 9.66 -7.48
CA VAL A 425 22.16 8.78 -6.40
C VAL A 425 23.63 9.07 -6.09
N LYS A 426 23.94 9.26 -4.80
CA LYS A 426 25.30 9.52 -4.30
C LYS A 426 25.63 8.63 -3.12
N LYS A 427 26.92 8.34 -2.96
CA LYS A 427 27.42 7.62 -1.80
C LYS A 427 27.49 8.56 -0.59
N ASN A 428 26.89 8.14 0.50
CA ASN A 428 26.93 8.83 1.79
C ASN A 428 27.63 7.95 2.82
N ALA A 429 28.36 8.58 3.74
CA ALA A 429 29.02 7.90 4.84
C ALA A 429 28.02 7.59 5.97
N VAL A 430 28.04 6.35 6.46
CA VAL A 430 27.22 5.85 7.58
C VAL A 430 28.00 4.95 8.52
N ASP A 431 27.40 4.59 9.66
CA ASP A 431 28.02 3.81 10.75
C ASP A 431 29.39 4.37 11.16
N ILE A 432 29.43 5.68 11.36
CA ILE A 432 30.67 6.42 11.58
C ILE A 432 31.08 6.25 13.04
N SER A 433 32.33 5.87 13.29
CA SER A 433 32.90 5.82 14.63
C SER A 433 34.30 6.42 14.66
N ILE A 434 34.68 6.98 15.81
CA ILE A 434 36.02 7.51 16.04
C ILE A 434 37.04 6.35 16.04
N ILE A 435 38.25 6.64 15.55
CA ILE A 435 39.41 5.75 15.60
C ILE A 435 40.39 6.28 16.64
#